data_AF-A0A914T359-F1
#
_entry.id   AF-A0A914T359-F1
#
_cell.length_a   1.000
_cell.length_b   1.000
_cell.length_c   1.000
_cell.angle_alpha   90.00
_cell.angle_beta   90.00
_cell.angle_gamma   90.00
#
_symmetry.space_group_name_H-M   'P 1'
#
loop_
_entity.id
_entity.type
_entity.pdbx_description
1 polymer ?
#
loop_
_entity_poly.entity_id
_entity_poly.type
_entity_poly.pdbx_seq_one_letter_code
_entity_poly.pdbx_strand_id
1 'polypeptide(L)' 'MKLLFLFSILFLIIVTVFGGPLNSEEEEECVDKSEYCKHIKNNCFDTKYEKLMKTQCRATCGFCGVKPDFELI' A
#
# COMPACT_ATOMS: atom_id res chain seq x y z
N MET A 1 -11.83 -43.96 0.82
CA MET A 1 -12.72 -42.91 1.37
C MET A 1 -12.05 -42.11 2.49
N LYS A 2 -11.60 -42.73 3.60
CA LYS A 2 -10.92 -42.04 4.72
C LYS A 2 -9.71 -41.17 4.32
N LEU A 3 -8.95 -41.59 3.31
CA LEU A 3 -7.79 -40.85 2.81
C LEU A 3 -8.16 -39.53 2.11
N LEU A 4 -9.31 -39.49 1.41
CA LEU A 4 -9.82 -38.27 0.76
C LEU A 4 -10.28 -37.23 1.79
N PHE A 5 -10.83 -37.68 2.92
CA PHE A 5 -11.18 -36.80 4.04
C PHE A 5 -9.94 -36.17 4.68
N LEU A 6 -8.84 -36.92 4.82
CA LEU A 6 -7.58 -36.38 5.36
C LEU A 6 -6.97 -35.31 4.44
N PHE A 7 -7.02 -35.49 3.13
CA PHE A 7 -6.57 -34.47 2.18
C PHE A 7 -7.45 -33.21 2.22
N SER A 8 -8.77 -33.38 2.35
CA SER A 8 -9.71 -32.26 2.48
C SER A 8 -9.49 -31.48 3.79
N ILE A 9 -9.29 -32.19 4.91
CA ILE A 9 -8.98 -31.58 6.20
C ILE A 9 -7.64 -30.86 6.16
N LEU A 10 -6.62 -31.45 5.54
CA LEU A 10 -5.30 -30.83 5.42
C LEU A 10 -5.35 -29.55 4.56
N PHE A 11 -6.08 -29.58 3.45
CA PHE A 11 -6.29 -28.39 2.60
C PHE A 11 -7.05 -27.29 3.34
N LEU A 12 -8.10 -27.65 4.10
CA LEU A 12 -8.85 -26.70 4.93
C LEU A 12 -7.96 -26.08 6.02
N ILE A 13 -7.13 -26.87 6.70
CA ILE A 13 -6.17 -26.37 7.70
C ILE A 13 -5.14 -25.43 7.04
N ILE A 14 -4.65 -25.77 5.85
CA ILE A 14 -3.71 -24.91 5.13
C ILE A 14 -4.38 -23.59 4.75
N VAL A 15 -5.61 -23.63 4.23
CA VAL A 15 -6.37 -22.43 3.86
C VAL A 15 -6.75 -21.59 5.07
N THR A 16 -7.06 -22.17 6.22
CA THR A 16 -7.44 -21.39 7.41
C THR A 16 -6.25 -20.88 8.23
N VAL A 17 -5.11 -21.57 8.19
CA VAL A 17 -3.88 -21.16 8.93
C VAL A 17 -2.99 -20.24 8.10
N PHE A 18 -2.87 -20.48 6.79
CA PHE A 18 -2.03 -19.67 5.89
C PHE A 18 -2.82 -18.72 5.00
N GLY A 19 -4.11 -18.95 4.79
CA GLY A 19 -5.01 -18.10 4.01
C GLY A 19 -5.81 -17.13 4.87
N GLY A 20 -5.16 -16.50 5.85
CA GLY A 20 -5.73 -15.32 6.51
C GLY A 20 -6.08 -14.23 5.48
N PRO A 21 -6.95 -13.26 5.81
CA PRO A 21 -7.27 -12.19 4.89
C PRO A 21 -5.98 -11.44 4.54
N LEU A 22 -5.52 -11.57 3.30
CA LEU A 22 -4.51 -10.68 2.73
C LEU A 22 -5.17 -9.32 2.53
N ASN A 23 -5.49 -8.62 3.62
CA ASN A 23 -5.65 -7.18 3.56
C ASN A 23 -4.25 -6.56 3.57
N SER A 24 -3.48 -6.87 2.53
CA SER A 24 -2.50 -5.92 2.03
C SER A 24 -3.24 -4.96 1.11
N GLU A 25 -4.25 -4.29 1.63
CA GLU A 25 -4.43 -2.89 1.24
C GLU A 25 -3.15 -2.22 1.73
N GLU A 26 -2.14 -2.23 0.87
CA GLU A 26 -1.03 -1.31 0.97
C GLU A 26 -1.65 0.06 0.67
N GLU A 27 -2.42 0.58 1.62
CA GLU A 27 -2.75 1.98 1.66
C GLU A 27 -1.40 2.68 1.69
N GLU A 28 -0.95 3.18 0.55
CA GLU A 28 0.17 4.10 0.54
C GLU A 28 -0.28 5.35 1.30
N GLU A 29 -0.09 5.30 2.62
CA GLU A 29 -0.34 6.41 3.52
C GLU A 29 0.39 7.62 2.95
N CYS A 30 -0.31 8.75 2.83
CA CYS A 30 0.30 9.93 2.25
C CYS A 30 1.18 10.63 3.27
N VAL A 31 2.38 10.10 3.41
CA VAL A 31 3.42 10.63 4.27
C VAL A 31 4.67 10.92 3.45
N ASP A 32 5.49 11.83 3.97
CA ASP A 32 6.83 12.02 3.44
C ASP A 32 7.70 10.84 3.88
N LYS A 33 8.38 10.22 2.91
CA LYS A 33 9.31 9.11 3.13
C LYS A 33 10.71 9.60 3.52
N SER A 34 10.94 10.92 3.48
CA SER A 34 12.21 11.54 3.82
C SER A 34 12.00 12.80 4.67
N GLU A 35 12.81 12.95 5.72
CA GLU A 35 12.83 14.18 6.52
C GLU A 35 13.33 15.41 5.73
N TYR A 36 14.08 15.16 4.65
CA TYR A 36 14.68 16.23 3.84
C TYR A 36 13.64 17.01 3.03
N CYS A 37 12.42 16.49 2.87
CA CYS A 37 11.34 17.11 2.12
C CYS A 37 11.08 18.57 2.55
N LYS A 38 11.20 18.87 3.85
CA LYS A 38 11.05 20.24 4.38
C LYS A 38 12.04 21.24 3.78
N HIS A 39 13.25 20.81 3.46
CA HIS A 39 14.31 21.66 2.92
C HIS A 39 14.20 21.87 1.41
N ILE A 40 13.52 20.97 0.71
CA ILE A 40 13.40 20.98 -0.76
C ILE A 40 11.97 21.26 -1.24
N LYS A 41 11.11 21.77 -0.37
CA LYS A 41 9.72 22.13 -0.69
C LYS A 41 9.60 23.07 -1.90
N ASN A 42 10.57 23.96 -2.12
CA ASN A 42 10.55 24.87 -3.27
C ASN A 42 10.70 24.15 -4.62
N ASN A 43 11.10 22.88 -4.60
CA ASN A 43 11.35 22.08 -5.77
C ASN A 43 10.16 21.19 -6.15
N CYS A 44 8.99 21.34 -5.50
CA CYS A 44 7.80 20.53 -5.79
C CYS A 44 7.41 20.54 -7.28
N PHE A 45 7.62 21.66 -7.97
CA PHE A 45 7.30 21.82 -9.40
C PHE A 45 8.53 21.94 -10.29
N ASP A 46 9.73 21.70 -9.75
CA ASP A 46 10.95 21.64 -10.55
C ASP A 46 11.00 20.28 -11.27
N THR A 47 11.07 20.32 -12.60
CA THR A 47 11.09 19.12 -13.47
C THR A 47 12.25 18.18 -13.13
N LYS A 48 13.37 18.73 -12.61
CA LYS A 48 14.51 17.94 -12.16
C LYS A 48 14.19 17.07 -10.94
N TYR A 49 13.29 17.52 -10.07
CA TYR A 49 12.95 16.87 -8.81
C TYR A 49 11.56 16.25 -8.80
N GLU A 50 10.79 16.38 -9.88
CA GLU A 50 9.41 15.92 -9.99
C GLU A 50 9.22 14.48 -9.50
N LYS A 51 10.05 13.55 -9.99
CA LYS A 51 9.98 12.14 -9.58
C LYS A 51 10.24 11.98 -8.08
N LEU A 52 11.25 12.66 -7.55
CA LEU A 52 11.57 12.62 -6.12
C LEU A 52 10.39 13.16 -5.29
N MET A 53 9.83 14.30 -5.68
CA MET A 53 8.75 14.95 -4.94
C MET A 53 7.47 14.11 -4.96
N LYS A 54 7.13 13.52 -6.10
CA LYS A 54 5.97 12.63 -6.26
C LYS A 54 6.09 11.28 -5.57
N THR A 55 7.30 10.86 -5.19
CA THR A 55 7.50 9.53 -4.58
C THR A 55 7.89 9.61 -3.11
N GLN A 56 8.68 10.61 -2.72
CA GLN A 56 9.26 10.75 -1.39
C GLN A 56 8.65 11.91 -0.59
N CYS A 57 8.24 13.00 -1.25
CA CYS A 57 7.80 14.23 -0.58
C CYS A 57 6.35 14.60 -0.89
N ARG A 58 5.50 13.57 -0.98
CA ARG A 58 4.12 13.71 -1.42
C ARG A 58 3.31 14.59 -0.48
N ALA A 59 3.48 14.43 0.83
CA ALA A 59 2.75 15.22 1.81
C ALA A 59 3.24 16.67 1.80
N THR A 60 4.55 16.89 1.80
CA THR A 60 5.15 18.24 1.72
C THR A 60 4.70 19.01 0.46
N CYS A 61 4.58 18.32 -0.67
CA CYS A 61 4.19 18.92 -1.95
C CYS A 61 2.69 18.87 -2.25
N GLY A 62 1.88 18.23 -1.40
CA GLY A 62 0.44 18.09 -1.63
C GLY A 62 0.09 17.15 -2.80
N PHE A 63 0.94 16.16 -3.09
CA PHE A 63 0.73 15.15 -4.13
C PHE A 63 0.01 13.89 -3.62
N CYS A 64 -0.57 13.96 -2.43
CA CYS A 64 -1.51 12.96 -1.97
C CYS A 64 -2.67 12.90 -2.96
N GLY A 65 -2.77 11.83 -3.74
CA GLY A 65 -3.95 11.57 -4.54
C GLY A 65 -5.17 11.42 -3.62
N VAL A 66 -6.32 11.88 -4.07
CA VAL A 66 -7.60 11.44 -3.51
C VAL A 66 -7.65 9.95 -3.79
N LYS A 67 -7.67 9.11 -2.74
CA LYS A 67 -7.96 7.69 -2.93
C LYS A 67 -9.33 7.64 -3.62
N PRO A 68 -9.50 6.91 -4.73
CA PRO A 68 -10.84 6.58 -5.17
C PRO A 68 -11.39 5.69 -4.06
N ASP A 69 -12.10 6.29 -3.12
CA ASP A 69 -12.88 5.60 -2.10
C ASP A 69 -14.03 4.90 -2.84
N PHE A 70 -13.70 3.86 -3.60
CA PHE A 70 -14.67 3.04 -4.30
C PHE A 70 -15.19 1.98 -3.34
N GLU A 71 -15.91 2.43 -2.31
CA GLU A 71 -16.97 1.62 -1.68
C GLU A 71 -17.96 2.53 -0.96
N LEU A 72 -18.73 3.26 -1.75
CA LEU A 72 -20.06 3.75 -1.38
C LEU A 72 -21.03 3.27 -2.47
N ILE A 73 -21.44 2.00 -2.38
CA ILE A 73 -22.74 1.50 -2.85
C ILE A 73 -23.26 0.49 -1.82
#